data_AF-A0A350BTS2-F1
#
_entry.id   AF-A0A350BTS2-F1
#
_cell.length_a   1.000
_cell.length_b   1.000
_cell.length_c   1.000
_cell.angle_alpha   90.00
_cell.angle_beta   90.00
_cell.angle_gamma   90.00
#
_symmetry.space_group_name_H-M   'P 1'
#
loop_
_entity.id
_entity.type
_entity.pdbx_description
1 polymer ?
#
loop_
_entity_poly.entity_id
_entity_poly.type
_entity_poly.pdbx_seq_one_letter_code
_entity_poly.pdbx_strand_id
1 'polypeptide(L)'
;SEVGHFQGAWCPDVDTFRDQLPLVVDELADQKDKTVVMYCTGGIRCEKASAYLKHKGFKDVYHLEGGIIKYARDAKENGLENKFIGKNFVFDERLNERITEDVIAGCHLCGEPFDDHTNCKNKACNLLFIQCPKCAEKYTGTCSTECQTIVALPEEEQRALRKGKDNGVRIFSKGRFGK
;
A
#
# COMPACT_ATOMS: atom_id res chain seq x y z
N SER A 1 -2.66 5.03 -1.19
CA SER A 1 -2.57 3.72 -0.52
C SER A 1 -3.98 3.32 -0.12
N GLU A 2 -4.32 2.05 -0.06
CA GLU A 2 -5.68 1.62 0.30
C GLU A 2 -6.03 1.93 1.77
N VAL A 3 -5.04 2.06 2.66
CA VAL A 3 -5.24 2.37 4.08
C VAL A 3 -5.05 3.84 4.45
N GLY A 4 -4.58 4.67 3.51
CA GLY A 4 -4.42 6.10 3.76
C GLY A 4 -3.97 6.91 2.55
N HIS A 5 -4.46 8.14 2.48
CA HIS A 5 -4.12 9.10 1.43
C HIS A 5 -4.48 10.52 1.85
N PHE A 6 -3.98 11.52 1.12
CA PHE A 6 -4.47 12.88 1.25
C PHE A 6 -5.88 13.01 0.70
N GLN A 7 -6.73 13.81 1.35
CA GLN A 7 -8.05 14.15 0.84
C GLN A 7 -7.95 14.74 -0.58
N GLY A 8 -8.76 14.23 -1.51
CA GLY A 8 -8.75 14.66 -2.92
C GLY A 8 -7.56 14.16 -3.75
N ALA A 9 -6.65 13.37 -3.19
CA ALA A 9 -5.53 12.82 -3.94
C ALA A 9 -5.99 11.76 -4.94
N TRP A 10 -5.55 11.90 -6.19
CA TRP A 10 -5.62 10.82 -7.16
C TRP A 10 -4.58 9.74 -6.81
N CYS A 11 -5.03 8.49 -6.70
CA CYS A 11 -4.19 7.35 -6.35
C CYS A 11 -4.11 6.40 -7.56
N PRO A 12 -2.99 6.37 -8.30
CA PRO A 12 -2.82 5.44 -9.41
C PRO A 12 -2.93 3.99 -8.93
N ASP A 13 -3.70 3.16 -9.64
CA ASP A 13 -3.90 1.74 -9.33
C ASP A 13 -2.81 0.88 -9.97
N VAL A 14 -1.67 0.76 -9.28
CA VAL A 14 -0.49 0.03 -9.74
C VAL A 14 0.22 -0.68 -8.59
N ASP A 15 0.74 -1.86 -8.88
CA ASP A 15 1.41 -2.69 -7.86
C ASP A 15 2.85 -2.22 -7.58
N THR A 16 3.51 -1.60 -8.56
CA THR A 16 4.92 -1.19 -8.43
C THR A 16 5.17 0.25 -8.83
N PHE A 17 6.18 0.86 -8.20
CA PHE A 17 6.63 2.20 -8.56
C PHE A 17 7.17 2.28 -10.00
N ARG A 18 7.73 1.17 -10.51
CA ARG A 18 8.22 1.11 -11.90
C ARG A 18 7.07 1.25 -12.89
N ASP A 19 5.94 0.60 -12.61
CA ASP A 19 4.75 0.62 -13.46
C ASP A 19 3.96 1.93 -13.29
N GLN A 20 4.08 2.57 -12.12
CA GLN A 20 3.43 3.85 -11.83
C GLN A 20 3.86 4.99 -12.76
N LEU A 21 5.15 5.08 -13.09
CA LEU A 21 5.67 6.25 -13.81
C LEU A 21 5.14 6.36 -15.24
N PRO A 22 5.14 5.31 -16.08
CA PRO A 22 4.51 5.37 -17.40
C PRO A 22 3.01 5.68 -17.32
N LEU A 23 2.28 5.01 -16.42
CA LEU A 23 0.84 5.22 -16.25
C LEU A 23 0.51 6.70 -15.97
N VAL A 24 1.23 7.33 -15.03
CA VAL A 24 0.99 8.74 -14.68
C VAL A 24 1.26 9.67 -15.87
N VAL A 25 2.28 9.37 -16.69
CA VAL A 25 2.59 10.18 -17.88
C VAL A 25 1.47 10.08 -18.92
N ASP A 26 0.95 8.87 -19.12
CA ASP A 26 -0.09 8.61 -20.11
C ASP A 26 -1.43 9.22 -19.65
N GLU A 27 -1.85 8.99 -18.41
CA GLU A 27 -3.10 9.52 -17.82
C GLU A 27 -3.11 11.06 -17.70
N LEU A 28 -1.94 11.68 -17.53
CA LEU A 28 -1.82 13.13 -17.39
C LEU A 28 -1.21 13.81 -18.63
N ALA A 29 -1.18 13.13 -19.78
CA ALA A 29 -0.53 13.62 -21.00
C ALA A 29 -1.05 14.99 -21.45
N ASP A 30 -2.35 15.25 -21.31
CA ASP A 30 -3.01 16.51 -21.66
C ASP A 30 -2.96 17.57 -20.54
N GLN A 31 -2.31 17.26 -19.42
CA GLN A 31 -2.28 18.09 -18.22
C GLN A 31 -0.86 18.52 -17.83
N LYS A 32 0.10 18.48 -18.77
CA LYS A 32 1.52 18.81 -18.52
C LYS A 32 1.77 20.25 -18.07
N ASP A 33 0.85 21.15 -18.38
CA ASP A 33 0.88 22.55 -17.97
C ASP A 33 0.25 22.79 -16.59
N LYS A 34 -0.40 21.78 -15.99
CA LYS A 34 -0.97 21.88 -14.65
C LYS A 34 0.09 21.58 -13.59
N THR A 35 -0.11 22.16 -12.41
CA THR A 35 0.69 21.86 -11.23
C THR A 35 0.42 20.43 -10.75
N VAL A 36 1.49 19.63 -10.66
CA VAL A 36 1.48 18.29 -10.08
C VAL A 36 2.16 18.34 -8.71
N VAL A 37 1.41 17.97 -7.67
CA VAL A 37 1.95 17.84 -6.31
C VAL A 37 1.92 16.37 -5.91
N MET A 38 3.08 15.81 -5.61
CA MET A 38 3.23 14.39 -5.26
C MET A 38 3.62 14.20 -3.80
N TYR A 39 3.37 13.01 -3.30
CA TYR A 39 3.81 12.61 -1.97
C TYR A 39 4.11 11.11 -1.93
N CYS A 40 4.95 10.70 -1.00
CA CYS A 40 5.15 9.31 -0.61
C CYS A 40 5.51 9.26 0.88
N THR A 41 5.74 8.08 1.44
CA THR A 41 6.03 7.87 2.87
C THR A 41 7.12 8.82 3.40
N GLY A 42 8.27 8.90 2.72
CA GLY A 42 9.45 9.66 3.17
C GLY A 42 10.16 10.50 2.08
N GLY A 43 9.48 10.82 0.98
CA GLY A 43 10.01 11.69 -0.10
C GLY A 43 10.80 11.00 -1.21
N ILE A 44 11.57 9.93 -0.94
CA ILE A 44 12.54 9.36 -1.91
C ILE A 44 11.96 8.92 -3.27
N ARG A 45 10.72 8.38 -3.30
CA ARG A 45 10.06 8.01 -4.57
C ARG A 45 9.69 9.25 -5.37
N CYS A 46 9.29 10.32 -4.68
CA CYS A 46 8.90 11.57 -5.30
C CYS A 46 10.09 12.30 -5.90
N GLU A 47 11.30 12.17 -5.34
CA GLU A 47 12.52 12.71 -5.97
C GLU A 47 12.72 12.14 -7.38
N LYS A 48 12.65 10.81 -7.49
CA LYS A 48 12.79 10.11 -8.79
C LYS A 48 11.63 10.45 -9.73
N ALA A 49 10.39 10.46 -9.22
CA ALA A 49 9.21 10.79 -10.00
C ALA A 49 9.24 12.23 -10.53
N SER A 50 9.67 13.18 -9.70
CA SER A 50 9.80 14.59 -10.10
C SER A 50 10.78 14.76 -11.27
N ALA A 51 11.95 14.13 -11.20
CA ALA A 51 12.91 14.15 -12.30
C ALA A 51 12.34 13.51 -13.57
N TYR A 52 11.64 12.37 -13.43
CA TYR A 52 11.04 11.66 -14.55
C TYR A 52 9.92 12.48 -15.23
N LEU A 53 8.98 13.06 -14.48
CA LEU A 53 7.89 13.87 -15.03
C LEU A 53 8.42 15.14 -15.70
N LYS A 54 9.38 15.83 -15.10
CA LYS A 54 10.03 17.00 -15.73
C LYS A 54 10.67 16.62 -17.07
N HIS A 55 11.37 15.49 -17.13
CA HIS A 55 11.92 14.97 -18.38
C HIS A 55 10.86 14.65 -19.44
N LYS A 56 9.63 14.29 -19.02
CA LYS A 56 8.47 14.01 -19.90
C LYS A 56 7.67 15.27 -20.28
N GLY A 57 8.13 16.45 -19.88
CA GLY A 57 7.59 17.74 -20.28
C GLY A 57 6.56 18.34 -19.32
N PHE A 58 6.40 17.81 -18.11
CA PHE A 58 5.61 18.46 -17.07
C PHE A 58 6.35 19.67 -16.53
N LYS A 59 5.69 20.84 -16.50
CA LYS A 59 6.33 22.11 -16.12
C LYS A 59 6.44 22.26 -14.61
N ASP A 60 5.30 22.19 -13.93
CA ASP A 60 5.17 22.53 -12.51
C ASP A 60 5.04 21.26 -11.67
N VAL A 61 6.18 20.68 -11.30
CA VAL A 61 6.23 19.43 -10.52
C VAL A 61 6.85 19.67 -9.15
N TYR A 62 6.03 19.45 -8.12
CA TYR A 62 6.36 19.59 -6.71
C TYR A 62 6.14 18.29 -5.96
N HIS A 63 6.80 18.14 -4.82
CA HIS A 63 6.49 17.07 -3.90
C HIS A 63 6.56 17.54 -2.45
N LEU A 64 5.97 16.75 -1.57
CA LEU A 64 6.05 16.94 -0.13
C LEU A 64 7.44 16.55 0.39
N GLU A 65 8.22 17.54 0.82
CA GLU A 65 9.54 17.34 1.41
C GLU A 65 9.43 16.49 2.70
N GLY A 66 10.26 15.45 2.81
CA GLY A 66 10.21 14.50 3.92
C GLY A 66 8.96 13.60 3.93
N GLY A 67 8.07 13.72 2.95
CA GLY A 67 6.91 12.87 2.77
C GLY A 67 5.85 12.96 3.88
N ILE A 68 4.99 11.94 3.91
CA ILE A 68 3.87 11.84 4.85
C ILE A 68 4.36 11.87 6.31
N ILE A 69 5.49 11.22 6.61
CA ILE A 69 6.04 11.16 7.97
C ILE A 69 6.35 12.56 8.51
N LYS A 70 7.10 13.36 7.73
CA LYS A 70 7.42 14.74 8.12
C LYS A 70 6.17 15.59 8.22
N TYR A 71 5.26 15.49 7.25
CA TYR A 71 4.01 16.25 7.25
C TYR A 71 3.14 15.99 8.48
N ALA A 72 2.94 14.72 8.86
CA ALA A 72 2.11 14.37 10.00
C ALA A 72 2.70 14.89 11.32
N ARG A 73 4.04 14.81 11.47
CA ARG A 73 4.75 15.38 12.61
C ARG A 73 4.61 16.90 12.64
N ASP A 74 4.93 17.57 11.54
CA ASP A 74 4.91 19.04 11.48
C ASP A 74 3.48 19.58 11.69
N ALA A 75 2.46 18.92 11.14
CA ALA A 75 1.06 19.29 11.37
C ALA A 75 0.69 19.20 12.87
N LYS A 76 1.10 18.11 13.54
CA LYS A 76 0.87 17.93 14.98
C LYS A 76 1.62 18.97 15.81
N GLU A 77 2.90 19.20 15.54
CA GLU A 77 3.74 20.16 16.27
C GLU A 77 3.22 21.59 16.14
N ASN A 78 2.67 21.96 14.98
CA ASN A 78 2.13 23.28 14.72
C ASN A 78 0.62 23.41 15.00
N GLY A 79 -0.05 22.36 15.49
CA GLY A 79 -1.50 22.37 15.74
C GLY A 79 -2.36 22.60 14.50
N LEU A 80 -1.87 22.17 13.33
CA LEU A 80 -2.56 22.31 12.05
C LEU A 80 -3.53 21.14 11.82
N GLU A 81 -4.60 21.42 11.08
CA GLU A 81 -5.50 20.36 10.61
C GLU A 81 -4.77 19.41 9.67
N ASN A 82 -4.82 18.11 9.97
CA ASN A 82 -4.20 17.08 9.15
C ASN A 82 -5.11 16.73 7.96
N LYS A 83 -4.61 16.90 6.73
CA LYS A 83 -5.34 16.57 5.49
C LYS A 83 -5.09 15.15 4.98
N PHE A 84 -4.18 14.42 5.62
CA PHE A 84 -4.00 12.99 5.39
C PHE A 84 -5.01 12.23 6.23
N ILE A 85 -5.71 11.27 5.63
CA ILE A 85 -6.68 10.42 6.31
C ILE A 85 -6.19 8.98 6.36
N GLY A 86 -6.42 8.31 7.50
CA GLY A 86 -6.11 6.91 7.74
C GLY A 86 -4.67 6.65 8.22
N LYS A 87 -4.07 5.60 7.67
CA LYS A 87 -2.74 5.07 8.04
C LYS A 87 -1.70 5.31 6.96
N ASN A 88 -0.49 5.61 7.38
CA ASN A 88 0.68 5.60 6.52
C ASN A 88 1.31 4.21 6.50
N PHE A 89 1.40 3.59 5.33
CA PHE A 89 2.07 2.31 5.17
C PHE A 89 3.60 2.50 5.27
N VAL A 90 4.25 1.69 6.12
CA VAL A 90 5.69 1.72 6.37
C VAL A 90 6.31 0.36 6.08
N PHE A 91 7.54 0.36 5.58
CA PHE A 91 8.25 -0.83 5.09
C PHE A 91 9.11 -1.47 6.17
N ASP A 92 8.54 -1.69 7.35
CA ASP A 92 9.16 -2.37 8.49
C ASP A 92 8.11 -3.21 9.24
N GLU A 93 8.49 -3.81 10.37
CA GLU A 93 7.63 -4.72 11.15
C GLU A 93 6.32 -4.07 11.63
N ARG A 94 6.26 -2.74 11.70
CA ARG A 94 5.04 -2.02 12.10
C ARG A 94 3.96 -2.13 11.04
N LEU A 95 4.34 -2.27 9.76
CA LEU A 95 3.51 -2.25 8.54
C LEU A 95 2.72 -0.95 8.30
N ASN A 96 2.23 -0.31 9.36
CA ASN A 96 1.50 0.92 9.30
C ASN A 96 1.76 1.82 10.52
N GLU A 97 1.55 3.11 10.33
CA GLU A 97 1.52 4.12 11.37
C GLU A 97 0.20 4.87 11.26
N ARG A 98 -0.60 4.87 12.33
CA ARG A 98 -1.88 5.59 12.36
C ARG A 98 -1.65 7.09 12.43
N ILE A 99 -2.22 7.83 11.48
CA ILE A 99 -2.11 9.29 11.41
C ILE A 99 -3.41 9.95 11.87
N THR A 100 -4.56 9.44 11.42
CA THR A 100 -5.89 9.85 11.91
C THR A 100 -6.71 8.63 12.30
N GLU A 101 -7.85 8.83 12.96
CA GLU A 101 -8.75 7.74 13.36
C GLU A 101 -9.62 7.19 12.22
N ASP A 102 -9.54 7.79 11.03
CA ASP A 102 -10.30 7.34 9.87
C ASP A 102 -9.91 5.90 9.48
N VAL A 103 -10.92 5.07 9.24
CA VAL A 103 -10.77 3.73 8.68
C VAL A 103 -11.38 3.76 7.29
N ILE A 104 -10.52 3.85 6.28
CA ILE A 104 -10.93 4.03 4.88
C ILE A 104 -10.82 2.74 4.04
N ALA A 105 -10.28 1.68 4.65
CA ALA A 105 -10.17 0.36 4.04
C ALA A 105 -11.18 -0.62 4.64
N GLY A 106 -11.24 -1.81 4.05
CA GLY A 106 -12.02 -2.92 4.56
C GLY A 106 -11.21 -4.21 4.54
N CYS A 107 -11.55 -5.12 5.44
CA CYS A 107 -11.02 -6.47 5.44
C CYS A 107 -11.20 -7.12 4.06
N HIS A 108 -10.12 -7.64 3.49
CA HIS A 108 -10.14 -8.24 2.15
C HIS A 108 -10.93 -9.56 2.08
N LEU A 109 -11.31 -10.13 3.23
CA LEU A 109 -12.03 -11.41 3.33
C LEU A 109 -13.52 -11.27 3.61
N CYS A 110 -13.93 -10.25 4.36
CA CYS A 110 -15.34 -10.05 4.75
C CYS A 110 -15.89 -8.66 4.44
N GLY A 111 -15.04 -7.70 4.05
CA GLY A 111 -15.44 -6.33 3.76
C GLY A 111 -15.71 -5.44 4.98
N GLU A 112 -15.68 -5.96 6.22
CA GLU A 112 -15.87 -5.11 7.41
C GLU A 112 -14.79 -4.01 7.49
N PRO A 113 -15.14 -2.78 7.91
CA PRO A 113 -14.19 -1.68 8.05
C PRO A 113 -12.99 -2.08 8.92
N PHE A 114 -11.83 -2.11 8.30
CA PHE A 114 -10.57 -2.50 8.94
C PHE A 114 -9.41 -2.14 8.02
N ASP A 115 -8.26 -1.78 8.58
CA ASP A 115 -7.15 -1.21 7.82
C ASP A 115 -5.76 -1.63 8.34
N ASP A 116 -5.67 -2.71 9.13
CA ASP A 116 -4.37 -3.34 9.39
C ASP A 116 -4.02 -4.37 8.33
N HIS A 117 -2.87 -4.14 7.72
CA HIS A 117 -2.19 -5.12 6.90
C HIS A 117 -1.57 -6.23 7.75
N THR A 118 -1.55 -7.42 7.19
CA THR A 118 -0.83 -8.59 7.71
C THR A 118 -0.31 -9.41 6.54
N ASN A 119 0.69 -10.26 6.81
CA ASN A 119 1.15 -11.24 5.83
C ASN A 119 0.45 -12.58 6.07
N CYS A 120 0.07 -13.25 4.98
CA CYS A 120 -0.47 -14.60 5.05
C CYS A 120 0.52 -15.52 5.78
N LYS A 121 0.05 -16.22 6.82
CA LYS A 121 0.88 -17.17 7.59
C LYS A 121 1.46 -18.32 6.75
N ASN A 122 0.87 -18.61 5.59
CA ASN A 122 1.50 -19.50 4.62
C ASN A 122 2.73 -18.80 4.04
N LYS A 123 3.92 -19.15 4.54
CA LYS A 123 5.22 -18.57 4.13
C LYS A 123 5.50 -18.69 2.63
N ALA A 124 4.91 -19.68 1.94
CA ALA A 124 5.02 -19.78 0.49
C ALA A 124 4.16 -18.72 -0.21
N CYS A 125 2.96 -18.45 0.32
CA CYS A 125 2.06 -17.43 -0.20
C CYS A 125 2.61 -16.02 0.10
N ASN A 126 2.83 -15.71 1.39
CA ASN A 126 3.32 -14.43 1.87
C ASN A 126 2.59 -13.20 1.28
N LEU A 127 1.29 -13.34 0.99
CA LEU A 127 0.45 -12.25 0.52
C LEU A 127 0.29 -11.21 1.63
N LEU A 128 0.62 -9.95 1.34
CA LEU A 128 0.29 -8.80 2.17
C LEU A 128 -1.15 -8.36 1.87
N PHE A 129 -2.02 -8.37 2.89
CA PHE A 129 -3.46 -8.11 2.75
C PHE A 129 -4.05 -7.56 4.06
N ILE A 130 -5.26 -7.02 4.02
CA ILE A 130 -5.97 -6.49 5.19
C ILE A 130 -6.87 -7.58 5.78
N GLN A 131 -6.73 -7.85 7.08
CA GLN A 131 -7.49 -8.91 7.75
C GLN A 131 -7.98 -8.48 9.13
N CYS A 132 -9.32 -8.41 9.31
CA CYS A 132 -9.90 -8.14 10.62
C CYS A 132 -9.71 -9.31 11.60
N PRO A 133 -9.79 -9.07 12.93
CA PRO A 133 -9.59 -10.11 13.95
C PRO A 133 -10.49 -11.34 13.77
N LYS A 134 -11.76 -11.15 13.40
CA LYS A 134 -12.72 -12.24 13.14
C LYS A 134 -12.24 -13.15 12.01
N CYS A 135 -11.72 -12.57 10.93
CA CYS A 135 -11.19 -13.33 9.80
C CYS A 135 -9.83 -13.95 10.13
N ALA A 136 -9.00 -13.29 10.94
CA ALA A 136 -7.75 -13.86 11.42
C ALA A 136 -7.98 -15.13 12.24
N GLU A 137 -9.03 -15.16 13.07
CA GLU A 137 -9.44 -16.37 13.80
C GLU A 137 -9.98 -17.44 12.83
N LYS A 138 -10.97 -17.09 12.00
CA LYS A 138 -11.64 -18.02 11.06
C LYS A 138 -10.68 -18.68 10.07
N TYR A 139 -9.74 -17.93 9.51
CA TYR A 139 -8.79 -18.39 8.50
C TYR A 139 -7.38 -18.64 9.06
N THR A 140 -7.23 -18.65 10.39
CA THR A 140 -5.94 -18.92 11.06
C THR A 140 -4.83 -17.97 10.59
N GLY A 141 -5.14 -16.70 10.33
CA GLY A 141 -4.19 -15.70 9.83
C GLY A 141 -3.78 -15.89 8.37
N THR A 142 -4.55 -16.61 7.57
CA THR A 142 -4.26 -16.84 6.15
C THR A 142 -5.24 -16.09 5.25
N CYS A 143 -4.86 -15.89 3.97
CA CYS A 143 -5.64 -15.13 3.00
C CYS A 143 -6.71 -15.97 2.28
N SER A 144 -6.76 -17.29 2.49
CA SER A 144 -7.71 -18.19 1.84
C SER A 144 -7.80 -19.51 2.58
N THR A 145 -8.85 -20.28 2.31
CA THR A 145 -9.00 -21.65 2.83
C THR A 145 -7.88 -22.56 2.34
N GLU A 146 -7.41 -22.40 1.10
CA GLU A 146 -6.26 -23.15 0.58
C GLU A 146 -4.99 -22.89 1.41
N CYS A 147 -4.70 -21.61 1.71
CA CYS A 147 -3.56 -21.28 2.56
C CYS A 147 -3.74 -21.79 3.98
N GLN A 148 -4.96 -21.79 4.51
CA GLN A 148 -5.28 -22.36 5.82
C GLN A 148 -4.95 -23.86 5.86
N THR A 149 -5.36 -24.61 4.83
CA THR A 149 -5.04 -26.05 4.72
C THR A 149 -3.54 -26.28 4.67
N ILE A 150 -2.79 -25.47 3.91
CA ILE A 150 -1.32 -25.59 3.84
C ILE A 150 -0.67 -25.33 5.20
N VAL A 151 -1.10 -24.29 5.92
CA VAL A 151 -0.54 -23.95 7.25
C VAL A 151 -0.86 -25.02 8.31
N ALA A 152 -1.91 -25.80 8.10
CA ALA A 152 -2.26 -26.91 8.98
C ALA A 152 -1.41 -28.18 8.76
N LEU A 153 -0.66 -28.28 7.65
CA LEU A 153 0.25 -29.40 7.38
C LEU A 153 1.48 -29.37 8.30
N PRO A 154 2.16 -30.52 8.51
CA PRO A 154 3.47 -30.53 9.17
C PRO A 154 4.49 -29.60 8.50
N GLU A 155 5.37 -28.97 9.30
CA GLU A 155 6.37 -28.00 8.81
C GLU A 155 7.26 -28.57 7.70
N GLU A 156 7.55 -29.88 7.71
CA GLU A 156 8.33 -30.55 6.65
C GLU A 156 7.60 -30.55 5.30
N GLU A 157 6.29 -30.81 5.30
CA GLU A 157 5.45 -30.76 4.10
C GLU A 157 5.30 -29.32 3.61
N GLN A 158 5.10 -28.36 4.52
CA GLN A 158 5.07 -26.93 4.16
C GLN A 158 6.37 -26.50 3.48
N ARG A 159 7.52 -26.95 4.00
CA ARG A 159 8.85 -26.67 3.40
C ARG A 159 8.99 -27.32 2.03
N ALA A 160 8.53 -28.56 1.87
CA ALA A 160 8.53 -29.24 0.58
C ALA A 160 7.68 -28.50 -0.46
N LEU A 161 6.48 -28.03 -0.07
CA LEU A 161 5.59 -27.27 -0.95
C LEU A 161 6.14 -25.89 -1.36
N ARG A 162 6.95 -25.27 -0.51
CA ARG A 162 7.62 -23.99 -0.80
C ARG A 162 8.89 -24.15 -1.63
N LYS A 163 9.57 -25.29 -1.55
CA LYS A 163 10.88 -25.49 -2.17
C LYS A 163 10.82 -25.24 -3.69
N GLY A 164 11.68 -24.35 -4.19
CA GLY A 164 11.78 -24.04 -5.62
C GLY A 164 10.67 -23.15 -6.16
N LYS A 165 9.75 -22.64 -5.33
CA LYS A 165 8.73 -21.67 -5.74
C LYS A 165 9.15 -20.26 -5.30
N ASP A 166 9.29 -19.37 -6.27
CA ASP A 166 9.38 -17.93 -6.04
C ASP A 166 8.07 -17.29 -6.51
N ASN A 167 7.27 -16.80 -5.55
CA ASN A 167 6.01 -16.13 -5.84
C ASN A 167 6.18 -14.60 -5.93
N GLY A 168 7.41 -14.09 -5.81
CA GLY A 168 7.71 -12.67 -5.79
C GLY A 168 7.03 -11.93 -4.64
N VAL A 169 7.01 -10.59 -4.75
CA VAL A 169 6.24 -9.74 -3.84
C VAL A 169 4.76 -9.88 -4.18
N ARG A 170 3.97 -10.38 -3.21
CA ARG A 170 2.52 -10.50 -3.34
C ARG A 170 1.82 -9.48 -2.47
N ILE A 171 1.18 -8.52 -3.09
CA ILE A 171 0.31 -7.53 -2.42
C ILE A 171 -1.10 -7.78 -2.95
N PHE A 172 -2.09 -7.68 -2.06
CA PHE A 172 -3.48 -7.80 -2.46
C PHE A 172 -3.85 -6.69 -3.45
N SER A 173 -4.46 -7.06 -4.56
CA SER A 173 -5.13 -6.14 -5.47
C SER A 173 -6.51 -6.70 -5.83
N LYS A 174 -7.54 -5.84 -5.80
CA LYS A 174 -8.93 -6.26 -6.04
C LYS A 174 -9.10 -6.90 -7.41
N GLY A 175 -8.37 -6.44 -8.43
CA GLY A 175 -8.42 -7.02 -9.78
C GLY A 175 -7.74 -8.39 -9.92
N ARG A 176 -6.74 -8.71 -9.09
CA ARG A 176 -6.00 -9.99 -9.16
C ARG A 176 -6.56 -11.07 -8.22
N PHE A 177 -7.16 -10.65 -7.10
CA PHE A 177 -7.62 -11.55 -6.03
C PHE A 177 -9.11 -11.47 -5.73
N GLY A 178 -9.83 -10.49 -6.30
CA GLY A 178 -11.28 -10.42 -6.25
C GLY A 178 -11.92 -11.26 -7.35
N LYS A 179 -12.13 -12.55 -7.06
CA LYS A 179 -13.13 -13.39 -7.72
C LYS A 179 -13.94 -14.12 -6.67
#